data_AF-W6RPQ7-F1
#
_entry.id   AF-W6RPQ7-F1
#
_cell.length_a   1.000
_cell.length_b   1.000
_cell.length_c   1.000
_cell.angle_alpha   90.00
_cell.angle_beta   90.00
_cell.angle_gamma   90.00
#
_symmetry.space_group_name_H-M   'P 1'
#
loop_
_entity.id
_entity.type
_entity.pdbx_description
1 polymer ?
#
loop_
_entity_poly.entity_id
_entity_poly.type
_entity_poly.pdbx_seq_one_letter_code
_entity_poly.pdbx_strand_id
1 'polypeptide(L)'
;MAIIDILTSVAFAATVTASISPSETNAPVFRPLGVAQDALPSVLGCKPIHGDQPDATGQYSCNNLPGGNDLFDQYVLAYVRGMGICNVVAISHYIDDDQRGTTTRQVYKEATSLLASQFGPADEKVDHVATSKFGKDGMFRQAVIAQERQVFEQWDSLSTKFQNAQSASVTISGSEDWGLAVYSIFRFAHNDVCLSNLEHQTGLSGEDGE
;
A
#
# COMPACT_ATOMS: atom_id res chain seq x y z
N MET A 1 13.24 43.35 -76.21
CA MET A 1 13.83 44.04 -75.05
C MET A 1 12.69 44.31 -74.08
N ALA A 2 12.85 43.89 -72.80
CA ALA A 2 11.88 43.82 -71.68
C ALA A 2 10.74 42.80 -71.92
N ILE A 3 10.61 41.64 -71.25
CA ILE A 3 10.64 41.27 -69.81
C ILE A 3 9.72 42.13 -68.97
N ILE A 4 8.52 41.62 -68.68
CA ILE A 4 7.72 42.02 -67.51
C ILE A 4 7.17 40.74 -66.86
N ASP A 5 7.55 40.61 -65.60
CA ASP A 5 7.41 39.48 -64.70
C ASP A 5 5.97 39.16 -64.29
N ILE A 6 5.72 37.86 -64.16
CA ILE A 6 4.55 37.26 -63.53
C ILE A 6 4.85 37.17 -62.03
N LEU A 7 4.13 37.92 -61.20
CA LEU A 7 4.12 37.71 -59.74
C LEU A 7 2.70 37.33 -59.30
N THR A 8 2.46 36.01 -59.29
CA THR A 8 1.34 35.37 -58.61
C THR A 8 1.67 35.23 -57.13
N SER A 9 0.98 36.02 -56.30
CA SER A 9 1.05 35.91 -54.84
C SER A 9 0.41 34.61 -54.37
N VAL A 10 1.24 33.64 -53.94
CA VAL A 10 0.78 32.42 -53.26
C VAL A 10 0.80 32.70 -51.76
N ALA A 11 -0.38 32.80 -51.15
CA ALA A 11 -0.51 32.88 -49.70
C ALA A 11 -0.20 31.52 -49.07
N PHE A 12 0.89 31.43 -48.30
CA PHE A 12 1.19 30.28 -47.45
C PHE A 12 0.23 30.27 -46.26
N ALA A 13 -0.70 29.32 -46.24
CA ALA A 13 -1.46 28.98 -45.04
C ALA A 13 -0.52 28.25 -44.07
N ALA A 14 -0.11 28.92 -42.99
CA ALA A 14 0.64 28.30 -41.92
C ALA A 14 -0.28 27.40 -41.09
N THR A 15 -0.21 26.09 -41.31
CA THR A 15 -0.76 25.09 -40.39
C THR A 15 0.09 25.08 -39.13
N VAL A 16 -0.44 25.67 -38.05
CA VAL A 16 0.12 25.54 -36.71
C VAL A 16 -0.13 24.11 -36.26
N THR A 17 0.82 23.21 -36.48
CA THR A 17 0.88 21.94 -35.77
C THR A 17 1.29 22.27 -34.33
N ALA A 18 0.31 22.41 -33.45
CA ALA A 18 0.53 22.38 -32.02
C ALA A 18 1.12 21.00 -31.66
N SER A 19 2.45 20.93 -31.55
CA SER A 19 3.16 19.79 -30.97
C SER A 19 2.85 19.76 -29.47
N ILE A 20 1.75 19.09 -29.12
CA ILE A 20 1.47 18.72 -27.74
C ILE A 20 2.48 17.62 -27.41
N SER A 21 3.61 18.01 -26.82
CA SER A 21 4.51 17.04 -26.21
C SER A 21 3.72 16.37 -25.08
N PRO A 22 3.69 15.03 -24.96
CA PRO A 22 3.12 14.42 -23.79
C PRO A 22 3.95 14.92 -22.61
N SER A 23 3.30 15.69 -21.75
CA SER A 23 3.87 15.98 -20.44
C SER A 23 3.98 14.62 -19.76
N GLU A 24 5.18 14.05 -19.71
CA GLU A 24 5.55 13.09 -18.66
C GLU A 24 5.27 13.80 -17.35
N THR A 25 4.03 13.63 -16.90
CA THR A 25 3.60 14.11 -15.60
C THR A 25 4.31 13.18 -14.65
N ASN A 26 5.50 13.58 -14.20
CA ASN A 26 6.28 12.85 -13.21
C ASN A 26 5.40 12.75 -11.96
N ALA A 27 4.64 11.67 -11.86
CA ALA A 27 3.78 11.40 -10.73
C ALA A 27 4.61 11.53 -9.45
N PRO A 28 4.12 12.20 -8.40
CA PRO A 28 4.90 12.41 -7.19
C PRO A 28 5.31 11.07 -6.56
N VAL A 29 6.46 11.08 -5.89
CA VAL A 29 6.87 9.97 -5.02
C VAL A 29 6.06 10.05 -3.72
N PHE A 30 5.36 8.97 -3.40
CA PHE A 30 4.63 8.82 -2.16
C PHE A 30 5.51 8.21 -1.06
N ARG A 31 5.34 8.66 0.18
CA ARG A 31 6.10 8.16 1.34
C ARG A 31 5.14 7.61 2.39
N PRO A 32 4.67 6.35 2.25
CA PRO A 32 3.77 5.75 3.22
C PRO A 32 4.43 5.78 4.60
N LEU A 33 3.77 6.37 5.59
CA LEU A 33 4.26 6.41 6.97
C LEU A 33 5.69 7.01 7.10
N GLY A 34 6.04 7.93 6.19
CA GLY A 34 7.37 8.54 6.12
C GLY A 34 8.47 7.64 5.55
N VAL A 35 8.13 6.44 5.05
CA VAL A 35 9.07 5.47 4.49
C VAL A 35 9.26 5.71 3.00
N ALA A 36 10.50 5.80 2.54
CA ALA A 36 10.86 5.82 1.12
C ALA A 36 11.18 4.39 0.65
N GLN A 37 10.91 4.06 -0.62
CA GLN A 37 11.14 2.72 -1.15
C GLN A 37 12.62 2.32 -1.11
N ASP A 38 13.53 3.27 -1.31
CA ASP A 38 14.97 3.09 -1.30
C ASP A 38 15.60 3.18 0.10
N ALA A 39 14.78 3.33 1.16
CA ALA A 39 15.27 3.39 2.53
C ALA A 39 15.85 2.04 2.98
N LEU A 40 16.86 2.11 3.83
CA LEU A 40 17.39 0.95 4.55
C LEU A 40 16.61 0.74 5.85
N PRO A 41 16.20 -0.49 6.20
CA PRO A 41 15.53 -0.77 7.47
C PRO A 41 16.30 -0.28 8.70
N SER A 42 17.63 -0.38 8.71
CA SER A 42 18.46 0.09 9.82
C SER A 42 18.38 1.60 10.05
N VAL A 43 18.25 2.39 8.99
CA VAL A 43 18.08 3.86 9.05
C VAL A 43 16.72 4.24 9.63
N LEU A 44 15.72 3.38 9.46
CA LEU A 44 14.38 3.53 10.04
C LEU A 44 14.31 3.03 11.50
N GLY A 45 15.40 2.49 12.04
CA GLY A 45 15.43 1.91 13.40
C GLY A 45 14.76 0.54 13.51
N CYS A 46 14.47 -0.10 12.38
CA CYS A 46 13.84 -1.40 12.33
C CYS A 46 14.86 -2.52 12.58
N LYS A 47 14.39 -3.63 13.15
CA LYS A 47 15.21 -4.81 13.47
C LYS A 47 14.79 -5.99 12.60
N PRO A 48 15.72 -6.84 12.13
CA PRO A 48 15.37 -8.05 11.41
C PRO A 48 14.49 -8.95 12.30
N ILE A 49 13.45 -9.56 11.72
CA ILE A 49 12.61 -10.54 12.42
C ILE A 49 13.36 -11.87 12.56
N HIS A 50 14.17 -12.22 11.55
CA HIS A 50 15.02 -13.41 11.56
C HIS A 50 16.49 -13.04 11.32
N GLY A 51 17.37 -13.61 12.15
CA GLY A 51 18.80 -13.34 12.11
C GLY A 51 19.18 -11.96 12.69
N ASP A 52 20.46 -11.63 12.62
CA ASP A 52 21.02 -10.43 13.29
C ASP A 52 21.69 -9.44 12.32
N GLN A 53 21.73 -9.76 11.01
CA GLN A 53 22.41 -8.92 10.03
C GLN A 53 21.50 -7.75 9.62
N PRO A 54 21.92 -6.49 9.84
CA PRO A 54 21.17 -5.33 9.37
C PRO A 54 21.16 -5.29 7.84
N ASP A 55 20.05 -4.82 7.28
CA ASP A 55 19.86 -4.59 5.84
C ASP A 55 20.20 -5.80 4.96
N ALA A 56 20.07 -7.02 5.50
CA ALA A 56 19.96 -8.25 4.72
C ALA A 56 18.57 -8.35 4.07
N THR A 57 18.46 -9.08 2.96
CA THR A 57 17.13 -9.41 2.42
C THR A 57 16.33 -10.16 3.48
N GLY A 58 15.12 -9.70 3.79
CA GLY A 58 14.32 -10.24 4.88
C GLY A 58 13.17 -9.33 5.31
N GLN A 59 12.47 -9.75 6.36
CA GLN A 59 11.44 -8.96 7.02
C GLN A 59 12.01 -8.25 8.27
N TYR A 60 11.48 -7.07 8.56
CA TYR A 60 11.92 -6.21 9.63
C TYR A 60 10.74 -5.70 10.45
N SER A 61 10.89 -5.67 11.76
CA SER A 61 9.90 -5.08 12.68
C SER A 61 10.39 -3.73 13.19
N CYS A 62 9.48 -2.76 13.26
CA CYS A 62 9.71 -1.42 13.80
C CYS A 62 8.56 -1.08 14.77
N ASN A 63 8.89 -0.50 15.91
CA ASN A 63 7.87 0.02 16.84
C ASN A 63 7.45 1.45 16.50
N ASN A 64 8.20 2.11 15.62
CA ASN A 64 7.93 3.44 15.14
C ASN A 64 8.47 3.61 13.72
N LEU A 65 7.90 4.57 13.00
CA LEU A 65 8.38 5.03 11.69
C LEU A 65 8.35 6.56 11.66
N PRO A 66 9.13 7.22 10.78
CA PRO A 66 9.24 8.69 10.74
C PRO A 66 7.92 9.43 10.54
N GLY A 67 6.97 8.84 9.81
CA GLY A 67 5.61 9.33 9.62
C GLY A 67 4.57 8.35 10.13
N GLY A 68 4.90 7.56 11.15
CA GLY A 68 3.98 6.65 11.80
C GLY A 68 2.73 7.37 12.33
N ASN A 69 1.68 6.59 12.58
CA ASN A 69 0.41 7.10 13.07
C ASN A 69 0.06 6.40 14.39
N ASP A 70 -0.51 7.15 15.36
CA ASP A 70 -0.84 6.66 16.70
C ASP A 70 -1.90 5.54 16.72
N LEU A 71 -2.54 5.24 15.58
CA LEU A 71 -3.39 4.05 15.41
C LEU A 71 -2.61 2.74 15.38
N PHE A 72 -1.30 2.78 15.11
CA PHE A 72 -0.47 1.60 14.89
C PHE A 72 0.71 1.53 15.86
N ASP A 73 0.86 0.37 16.48
CA ASP A 73 1.88 0.10 17.50
C ASP A 73 3.11 -0.59 16.92
N GLN A 74 2.93 -1.27 15.77
CA GLN A 74 3.97 -2.04 15.12
C GLN A 74 3.92 -1.86 13.61
N TYR A 75 5.09 -1.92 13.00
CA TYR A 75 5.28 -1.88 11.57
C TYR A 75 6.16 -3.04 11.13
N VAL A 76 5.80 -3.69 10.03
CA VAL A 76 6.60 -4.73 9.39
C VAL A 76 6.98 -4.28 7.98
N LEU A 77 8.26 -4.36 7.66
CA LEU A 77 8.81 -4.04 6.34
C LEU A 77 9.30 -5.33 5.68
N ALA A 78 8.92 -5.56 4.43
CA ALA A 78 9.61 -6.52 3.58
C ALA A 78 10.68 -5.80 2.78
N TYR A 79 11.94 -6.24 2.87
CA TYR A 79 13.08 -5.57 2.23
C TYR A 79 13.93 -6.56 1.44
N VAL A 80 14.31 -6.17 0.22
CA VAL A 80 15.24 -6.92 -0.61
C VAL A 80 16.46 -6.06 -0.91
N ARG A 81 17.65 -6.57 -0.56
CA ARG A 81 18.90 -5.87 -0.79
C ARG A 81 19.10 -5.62 -2.28
N GLY A 82 19.31 -4.35 -2.65
CA GLY A 82 19.47 -3.91 -4.04
C GLY A 82 18.17 -3.59 -4.77
N MET A 83 17.00 -3.89 -4.20
CA MET A 83 15.69 -3.47 -4.73
C MET A 83 15.00 -2.43 -3.85
N GLY A 84 15.19 -2.52 -2.53
CA GLY A 84 14.53 -1.64 -1.55
C GLY A 84 13.41 -2.33 -0.78
N ILE A 85 12.52 -1.53 -0.21
CA ILE A 85 11.36 -1.97 0.56
C ILE A 85 10.25 -2.37 -0.42
N CYS A 86 9.75 -3.60 -0.31
CA CYS A 86 8.65 -4.11 -1.13
C CYS A 86 7.30 -3.57 -0.64
N ASN A 87 7.06 -3.62 0.67
CA ASN A 87 5.83 -3.14 1.31
C ASN A 87 6.07 -2.77 2.78
N VAL A 88 5.14 -1.96 3.30
CA VAL A 88 5.02 -1.61 4.71
C VAL A 88 3.67 -2.11 5.20
N VAL A 89 3.65 -2.80 6.34
CA VAL A 89 2.44 -3.23 7.04
C VAL A 89 2.42 -2.50 8.38
N ALA A 90 1.42 -1.68 8.62
CA ALA A 90 1.16 -1.07 9.93
C ALA A 90 0.07 -1.87 10.65
N ILE A 91 0.32 -2.21 11.91
CA ILE A 91 -0.51 -3.12 12.70
C ILE A 91 -0.95 -2.36 13.96
N SER A 92 -2.27 -2.30 14.17
CA SER A 92 -2.80 -1.74 15.42
C SER A 92 -2.42 -2.63 16.60
N HIS A 93 -2.52 -2.12 17.82
CA HIS A 93 -2.58 -3.04 18.96
C HIS A 93 -3.70 -4.07 18.74
N TYR A 94 -3.48 -5.27 19.25
CA TYR A 94 -4.51 -6.28 19.34
C TYR A 94 -5.51 -5.89 20.42
N ILE A 95 -6.80 -6.02 20.10
CA ILE A 95 -7.92 -5.60 20.92
C ILE A 95 -8.71 -6.85 21.31
N ASP A 96 -8.79 -7.12 22.62
CA ASP A 96 -9.79 -8.04 23.15
C ASP A 96 -11.16 -7.35 23.15
N ASP A 97 -11.81 -7.38 21.99
CA ASP A 97 -13.03 -6.62 21.73
C ASP A 97 -14.30 -7.35 22.15
N ASP A 98 -15.44 -6.64 22.11
CA ASP A 98 -16.75 -7.26 22.25
C ASP A 98 -17.07 -8.19 21.06
N GLN A 99 -18.16 -8.96 21.18
CA GLN A 99 -18.57 -9.89 20.12
C GLN A 99 -18.92 -9.20 18.79
N ARG A 100 -19.20 -7.89 18.80
CA ARG A 100 -19.51 -7.07 17.62
C ARG A 100 -18.26 -6.42 17.01
N GLY A 101 -17.10 -6.54 17.66
CA GLY A 101 -15.86 -5.88 17.24
C GLY A 101 -15.99 -4.36 17.25
N THR A 102 -16.75 -3.79 18.19
CA THR A 102 -17.10 -2.36 18.19
C THR A 102 -15.87 -1.46 18.11
N THR A 103 -14.83 -1.76 18.89
CA THR A 103 -13.61 -0.94 18.99
C THR A 103 -12.75 -1.11 17.74
N THR A 104 -12.49 -2.35 17.33
CA THR A 104 -11.69 -2.67 16.14
C THR A 104 -12.33 -2.10 14.88
N ARG A 105 -13.66 -2.13 14.75
CA ARG A 105 -14.35 -1.53 13.60
C ARG A 105 -14.21 0.00 13.57
N GLN A 106 -14.10 0.64 14.73
CA GLN A 106 -13.81 2.07 14.80
C GLN A 106 -12.37 2.37 14.37
N VAL A 107 -11.38 1.62 14.86
CA VAL A 107 -9.98 1.73 14.41
C VAL A 107 -9.87 1.47 12.91
N TYR A 108 -10.58 0.47 12.39
CA TYR A 108 -10.63 0.15 10.97
C TYR A 108 -11.17 1.33 10.15
N LYS A 109 -12.27 1.93 10.59
CA LYS A 109 -12.86 3.11 9.94
C LYS A 109 -11.91 4.31 9.94
N GLU A 110 -11.15 4.50 11.01
CA GLU A 110 -10.15 5.57 11.09
C GLU A 110 -8.99 5.30 10.14
N ALA A 111 -8.46 4.09 10.11
CA ALA A 111 -7.40 3.68 9.18
C ALA A 111 -7.84 3.81 7.70
N THR A 112 -9.05 3.36 7.35
CA THR A 112 -9.58 3.54 5.98
C THR A 112 -9.80 5.00 5.63
N SER A 113 -10.24 5.82 6.59
CA SER A 113 -10.40 7.27 6.39
C SER A 113 -9.06 7.97 6.13
N LEU A 114 -7.99 7.55 6.82
CA LEU A 114 -6.64 8.07 6.58
C LEU A 114 -6.15 7.77 5.16
N LEU A 115 -6.31 6.54 4.67
CA LEU A 115 -5.96 6.21 3.29
C LEU A 115 -6.88 6.91 2.30
N ALA A 116 -8.18 6.99 2.58
CA ALA A 116 -9.12 7.66 1.71
C ALA A 116 -8.83 9.16 1.55
N SER A 117 -8.33 9.81 2.59
CA SER A 117 -7.89 11.21 2.53
C SER A 117 -6.69 11.43 1.60
N GLN A 118 -5.89 10.38 1.36
CA GLN A 118 -4.68 10.43 0.53
C GLN A 118 -4.94 9.96 -0.90
N PHE A 119 -5.75 8.91 -1.06
CA PHE A 119 -5.92 8.23 -2.34
C PHE A 119 -7.29 8.47 -2.99
N GLY A 120 -8.27 9.01 -2.24
CA GLY A 120 -9.67 9.04 -2.61
C GLY A 120 -10.42 7.79 -2.12
N PRO A 121 -11.68 7.56 -2.54
CA PRO A 121 -12.42 6.36 -2.15
C PRO A 121 -11.70 5.07 -2.59
N ALA A 122 -11.86 4.00 -1.81
CA ALA A 122 -11.35 2.68 -2.16
C ALA A 122 -12.01 2.16 -3.45
N ASP A 123 -11.25 1.43 -4.25
CA ASP A 123 -11.72 0.77 -5.47
C ASP A 123 -12.57 -0.45 -5.14
N GLU A 124 -12.24 -1.14 -4.04
CA GLU A 124 -12.97 -2.30 -3.53
C GLU A 124 -13.25 -2.15 -2.04
N LYS A 125 -14.46 -2.55 -1.62
CA LYS A 125 -14.88 -2.67 -0.22
C LYS A 125 -15.57 -4.00 -0.02
N VAL A 126 -15.02 -4.83 0.88
CA VAL A 126 -15.53 -6.16 1.18
C VAL A 126 -15.86 -6.27 2.65
N ASP A 127 -17.05 -6.79 2.92
CA ASP A 127 -17.46 -7.35 4.19
C ASP A 127 -18.21 -8.64 3.87
N HIS A 128 -17.44 -9.71 3.69
CA HIS A 128 -17.93 -11.00 3.22
C HIS A 128 -17.93 -12.02 4.35
N VAL A 129 -19.00 -12.81 4.44
CA VAL A 129 -19.12 -13.93 5.37
C VAL A 129 -19.34 -15.20 4.56
N ALA A 130 -18.47 -16.20 4.74
CA ALA A 130 -18.54 -17.46 4.03
C ALA A 130 -19.74 -18.30 4.48
N THR A 131 -19.92 -18.45 5.79
CA THR A 131 -21.00 -19.25 6.37
C THR A 131 -22.08 -18.39 7.03
N SER A 132 -23.34 -18.56 6.64
CA SER A 132 -24.48 -17.77 7.13
C SER A 132 -24.65 -17.72 8.66
N LYS A 133 -24.19 -18.76 9.37
CA LYS A 133 -24.13 -18.80 10.84
C LYS A 133 -23.39 -17.59 11.41
N PHE A 134 -22.31 -17.16 10.79
CA PHE A 134 -21.46 -16.05 11.21
C PHE A 134 -21.93 -14.68 10.70
N GLY A 135 -23.05 -14.63 9.96
CA GLY A 135 -23.58 -13.38 9.38
C GLY A 135 -24.20 -12.42 10.39
N LYS A 136 -24.34 -12.83 11.65
CA LYS A 136 -24.90 -11.99 12.72
C LYS A 136 -23.83 -11.04 13.24
N ASP A 137 -24.19 -9.77 13.43
CA ASP A 137 -23.29 -8.74 13.96
C ASP A 137 -22.69 -9.12 15.34
N GLY A 138 -23.49 -9.75 16.22
CA GLY A 138 -23.00 -10.29 17.50
C GLY A 138 -22.11 -11.53 17.41
N MET A 139 -21.63 -11.90 16.21
CA MET A 139 -20.64 -12.95 15.99
C MET A 139 -19.42 -12.42 15.23
N PHE A 140 -19.31 -11.10 15.03
CA PHE A 140 -18.24 -10.47 14.25
C PHE A 140 -16.85 -10.93 14.70
N ARG A 141 -16.53 -10.79 15.99
CA ARG A 141 -15.20 -11.15 16.53
C ARG A 141 -14.87 -12.61 16.27
N GLN A 142 -15.81 -13.50 16.59
CA GLN A 142 -15.64 -14.93 16.36
C GLN A 142 -15.47 -15.27 14.88
N ALA A 143 -16.24 -14.61 14.00
CA ALA A 143 -16.19 -14.86 12.57
C ALA A 143 -14.85 -14.44 11.96
N VAL A 144 -14.29 -13.31 12.39
CA VAL A 144 -12.97 -12.85 11.93
C VAL A 144 -11.86 -13.78 12.43
N ILE A 145 -11.87 -14.14 13.73
CA ILE A 145 -10.88 -15.08 14.31
C ILE A 145 -10.94 -16.45 13.61
N ALA A 146 -12.14 -16.95 13.32
CA ALA A 146 -12.33 -18.21 12.61
C ALA A 146 -12.06 -18.12 11.09
N GLN A 147 -11.64 -16.96 10.58
CA GLN A 147 -11.44 -16.68 9.14
C GLN A 147 -12.69 -16.89 8.28
N GLU A 148 -13.88 -16.82 8.90
CA GLU A 148 -15.19 -16.98 8.26
C GLU A 148 -15.76 -15.64 7.76
N ARG A 149 -15.17 -14.53 8.21
CA ARG A 149 -15.53 -13.18 7.78
C ARG A 149 -14.28 -12.42 7.37
N GLN A 150 -14.30 -11.89 6.15
CA GLN A 150 -13.26 -11.05 5.59
C GLN A 150 -13.77 -9.62 5.49
N VAL A 151 -13.03 -8.67 6.05
CA VAL A 151 -13.35 -7.25 6.02
C VAL A 151 -12.14 -6.50 5.50
N PHE A 152 -12.22 -5.94 4.28
CA PHE A 152 -11.13 -5.14 3.73
C PHE A 152 -11.59 -4.03 2.80
N GLU A 153 -10.78 -2.99 2.71
CA GLU A 153 -10.85 -1.97 1.66
C GLU A 153 -9.53 -1.95 0.90
N GLN A 154 -9.57 -1.81 -0.42
CA GLN A 154 -8.40 -1.85 -1.29
C GLN A 154 -8.39 -0.67 -2.27
N TRP A 155 -7.21 -0.11 -2.46
CA TRP A 155 -6.89 0.90 -3.46
C TRP A 155 -5.88 0.31 -4.42
N ASP A 156 -6.27 0.20 -5.68
CA ASP A 156 -5.49 -0.40 -6.74
C ASP A 156 -4.93 0.66 -7.70
N SER A 157 -3.98 0.24 -8.53
CA SER A 157 -3.41 1.07 -9.60
C SER A 157 -2.92 2.44 -9.12
N LEU A 158 -2.39 2.50 -7.89
CA LEU A 158 -1.88 3.74 -7.30
C LEU A 158 -0.70 4.31 -8.10
N SER A 159 -0.07 3.48 -8.95
CA SER A 159 1.00 3.85 -9.87
C SER A 159 0.58 4.93 -10.87
N THR A 160 -0.72 5.05 -11.15
CA THR A 160 -1.29 6.11 -11.98
C THR A 160 -1.25 7.48 -11.31
N LYS A 161 -1.15 7.53 -9.97
CA LYS A 161 -1.14 8.75 -9.16
C LYS A 161 0.23 9.02 -8.53
N PHE A 162 0.98 7.98 -8.19
CA PHE A 162 2.28 8.07 -7.52
C PHE A 162 3.27 7.09 -8.16
N GLN A 163 4.47 7.57 -8.48
CA GLN A 163 5.45 6.78 -9.24
C GLN A 163 5.82 5.44 -8.56
N ASN A 164 5.87 5.43 -7.24
CA ASN A 164 6.36 4.31 -6.43
C ASN A 164 5.26 3.57 -5.67
N ALA A 165 3.97 3.78 -5.97
CA ALA A 165 2.87 3.09 -5.29
C ALA A 165 2.25 2.03 -6.21
N GLN A 166 2.03 0.82 -5.72
CA GLN A 166 1.28 -0.21 -6.46
C GLN A 166 -0.17 -0.27 -5.97
N SER A 167 -0.35 -0.54 -4.68
CA SER A 167 -1.65 -0.62 -4.04
C SER A 167 -1.56 -0.38 -2.55
N ALA A 168 -2.71 -0.16 -1.92
CA ALA A 168 -2.84 -0.13 -0.48
C ALA A 168 -4.11 -0.89 -0.06
N SER A 169 -4.12 -1.47 1.12
CA SER A 169 -5.31 -2.09 1.68
C SER A 169 -5.38 -1.89 3.19
N VAL A 170 -6.59 -1.97 3.73
CA VAL A 170 -6.82 -2.08 5.17
C VAL A 170 -7.69 -3.30 5.40
N THR A 171 -7.30 -4.16 6.33
CA THR A 171 -8.04 -5.37 6.69
C THR A 171 -8.11 -5.55 8.21
N ILE A 172 -9.07 -6.35 8.68
CA ILE A 172 -9.15 -6.79 10.07
C ILE A 172 -8.72 -8.25 10.11
N SER A 173 -7.77 -8.57 10.99
CA SER A 173 -7.37 -9.94 11.30
C SER A 173 -7.73 -10.29 12.74
N GLY A 174 -7.81 -11.59 13.02
CA GLY A 174 -8.16 -12.11 14.33
C GLY A 174 -7.21 -13.22 14.79
N SER A 175 -6.91 -13.21 16.09
CA SER A 175 -6.16 -14.22 16.82
C SER A 175 -6.99 -14.71 18.00
N GLU A 176 -6.95 -16.01 18.29
CA GLU A 176 -7.59 -16.57 19.48
C GLU A 176 -6.96 -16.03 20.77
N ASP A 177 -5.64 -15.84 20.78
CA ASP A 177 -4.87 -15.42 21.95
C ASP A 177 -4.91 -13.91 22.17
N TRP A 178 -4.90 -13.13 21.09
CA TRP A 178 -4.71 -11.68 21.15
C TRP A 178 -5.98 -10.88 20.83
N GLY A 179 -7.00 -11.48 20.20
CA GLY A 179 -8.20 -10.77 19.76
C GLY A 179 -8.06 -10.22 18.35
N LEU A 180 -8.60 -9.03 18.07
CA LEU A 180 -8.64 -8.47 16.72
C LEU A 180 -7.63 -7.35 16.53
N ALA A 181 -7.03 -7.23 15.34
CA ALA A 181 -6.16 -6.13 14.98
C ALA A 181 -6.47 -5.63 13.55
N VAL A 182 -6.18 -4.35 13.32
CA VAL A 182 -6.28 -3.70 12.02
C VAL A 182 -4.91 -3.66 11.37
N TYR A 183 -4.85 -4.11 10.12
CA TYR A 183 -3.65 -4.11 9.30
C TYR A 183 -3.84 -3.12 8.17
N SER A 184 -2.97 -2.12 8.07
CA SER A 184 -2.87 -1.24 6.90
C SER A 184 -1.61 -1.60 6.11
N ILE A 185 -1.81 -2.07 4.88
CA ILE A 185 -0.76 -2.59 4.02
C ILE A 185 -0.56 -1.61 2.88
N PHE A 186 0.67 -1.19 2.65
CA PHE A 186 1.06 -0.41 1.48
C PHE A 186 2.11 -1.15 0.68
N ARG A 187 1.84 -1.36 -0.61
CA ARG A 187 2.75 -2.02 -1.56
C ARG A 187 3.40 -0.98 -2.46
N PHE A 188 4.73 -0.94 -2.50
CA PHE A 188 5.47 -0.09 -3.42
C PHE A 188 5.39 -0.63 -4.86
N ALA A 189 5.81 0.18 -5.83
CA ALA A 189 5.89 -0.23 -7.22
C ALA A 189 6.79 -1.47 -7.39
N HIS A 190 6.38 -2.37 -8.28
CA HIS A 190 7.04 -3.66 -8.54
C HIS A 190 7.06 -4.61 -7.31
N ASN A 191 6.05 -4.52 -6.43
CA ASN A 191 5.94 -5.31 -5.21
C ASN A 191 6.02 -6.81 -5.52
N ASP A 192 5.32 -7.30 -6.54
CA ASP A 192 5.27 -8.73 -6.88
C ASP A 192 6.66 -9.29 -7.20
N VAL A 193 7.44 -8.55 -8.00
CA VAL A 193 8.82 -8.93 -8.34
C VAL A 193 9.72 -8.85 -7.11
N CYS A 194 9.53 -7.83 -6.26
CA CYS A 194 10.27 -7.66 -5.02
C CYS A 194 10.02 -8.83 -4.04
N LEU A 195 8.75 -9.17 -3.79
CA LEU A 195 8.37 -10.28 -2.91
C LEU A 195 8.80 -11.64 -3.47
N SER A 196 8.73 -11.84 -4.78
CA SER A 196 9.26 -13.06 -5.39
C SER A 196 10.78 -13.22 -5.16
N ASN A 197 11.54 -12.12 -5.18
CA ASN A 197 12.98 -12.15 -4.85
C ASN A 197 13.22 -12.39 -3.36
N LEU A 198 12.38 -11.85 -2.49
CA LEU A 198 12.43 -12.12 -1.05
C LEU A 198 12.24 -13.61 -0.78
N GLU A 199 11.19 -14.21 -1.33
CA GLU A 199 10.88 -15.64 -1.20
C GLU A 199 12.02 -16.50 -1.75
N HIS A 200 12.55 -16.17 -2.93
CA HIS A 200 13.66 -16.92 -3.52
C HIS A 200 14.94 -16.90 -2.64
N GLN A 201 15.21 -15.79 -1.96
CA GLN A 201 16.43 -15.62 -1.16
C GLN A 201 16.29 -16.14 0.27
N THR A 202 15.09 -16.15 0.83
CA THR A 202 14.86 -16.40 2.27
C THR A 202 13.94 -17.59 2.53
N GLY A 203 13.17 -18.03 1.54
CA GLY A 203 12.06 -18.98 1.72
C GLY A 203 10.83 -18.37 2.40
N LEU A 204 10.85 -17.07 2.74
CA LEU A 204 9.73 -16.38 3.37
C LEU A 204 8.84 -15.75 2.29
N SER A 205 7.55 -16.07 2.32
CA SER A 205 6.56 -15.31 1.57
C SER A 205 6.28 -13.99 2.30
N GLY A 206 5.83 -12.96 1.59
CA GLY A 206 5.48 -11.65 2.18
C GLY A 206 4.31 -11.69 3.19
N GLU A 207 3.73 -12.86 3.43
CA GLU A 207 2.53 -13.09 4.25
C GLU A 207 2.81 -13.93 5.52
N ASP A 208 4.04 -14.43 5.72
CA ASP A 208 4.41 -15.30 6.85
C ASP A 208 4.72 -14.52 8.14
N GLY A 209 3.80 -13.65 8.56
CA GLY A 209 3.79 -13.11 9.91
C GLY A 209 2.86 -13.96 10.79
N GLU A 210 3.41 -15.00 11.42
CA GLU A 210 2.75 -15.71 12.54
C GLU A 210 2.55 -14.79 13.75
#